data_AF-A0A954XIP1-F1
#
_entry.id   AF-A0A954XIP1-F1
#
_cell.length_a   1.000
_cell.length_b   1.000
_cell.length_c   1.000
_cell.angle_alpha   90.00
_cell.angle_beta   90.00
_cell.angle_gamma   90.00
#
_symmetry.space_group_name_H-M   'P 1'
#
loop_
_entity.id
_entity.type
_entity.pdbx_description
1 polymer ?
#
loop_
_entity_poly.entity_id
_entity_poly.type
_entity_poly.pdbx_seq_one_letter_code
_entity_poly.pdbx_strand_id
1 'polypeptide(L)'
;WEATARRVGSTVANLAILLIIAAVVGRNRDRIDTLPVLLLVALLVVNLLGYTAGWLVGSAIRLPVSMRRALTLEVGMQNAGLGAVLATQLFGERPEIALPPALYTFGCMLTGTVLARWWSTQPLEDVDKGDRHGNNTVGSETVRDNDALASSVADQDASQ
;
A
#
# COMPACT_ATOMS: atom_id res chain seq x y z
N TRP A 1 -7.56 -20.73 -5.44
CA TRP A 1 -6.11 -20.67 -5.16
C TRP A 1 -5.61 -19.24 -4.94
N GLU A 2 -6.02 -18.26 -5.74
CA GLU A 2 -5.58 -16.86 -5.58
C GLU A 2 -5.94 -16.20 -4.24
N ALA A 3 -7.14 -16.45 -3.71
CA ALA A 3 -7.57 -15.86 -2.43
C ALA A 3 -6.74 -16.36 -1.24
N THR A 4 -6.36 -17.64 -1.28
CA THR A 4 -5.47 -18.25 -0.28
C THR A 4 -4.04 -17.73 -0.43
N ALA A 5 -3.54 -17.59 -1.66
CA ALA A 5 -2.22 -17.02 -1.94
C ALA A 5 -2.09 -15.56 -1.43
N ARG A 6 -3.13 -14.73 -1.60
CA ARG A 6 -3.15 -13.35 -1.08
C ARG A 6 -3.14 -13.28 0.44
N ARG A 7 -3.89 -14.16 1.13
CA ARG A 7 -3.89 -14.22 2.61
C ARG A 7 -2.57 -14.76 3.17
N VAL A 8 -2.04 -15.83 2.56
CA VAL A 8 -0.77 -16.42 3.00
C VAL A 8 0.39 -15.46 2.72
N GLY A 9 0.39 -14.77 1.58
CA GLY A 9 1.43 -13.80 1.23
C GLY A 9 1.55 -12.66 2.25
N SER A 10 0.44 -12.07 2.68
CA SER A 10 0.45 -11.02 3.70
C SER A 10 0.92 -11.54 5.07
N THR A 11 0.48 -12.72 5.47
CA THR A 11 0.91 -13.33 6.75
C THR A 11 2.41 -13.65 6.75
N VAL A 12 2.95 -14.16 5.64
CA VAL A 12 4.38 -14.46 5.49
C VAL A 12 5.21 -13.18 5.54
N ALA A 13 4.78 -12.13 4.86
CA ALA A 13 5.47 -10.83 4.90
C ALA A 13 5.51 -10.24 6.32
N ASN A 14 4.39 -10.27 7.04
CA ASN A 14 4.32 -9.81 8.42
C ASN A 14 5.20 -10.65 9.36
N LEU A 15 5.22 -11.97 9.20
CA LEU A 15 6.11 -12.84 9.98
C LEU A 15 7.58 -12.56 9.69
N ALA A 16 7.95 -12.38 8.43
CA ALA A 16 9.33 -12.09 8.03
C ALA A 16 9.83 -10.79 8.67
N ILE A 17 9.05 -9.72 8.61
CA ILE A 17 9.47 -8.44 9.21
C ILE A 17 9.52 -8.53 10.74
N LEU A 18 8.58 -9.22 11.39
CA LEU A 18 8.61 -9.45 12.84
C LEU A 18 9.84 -10.25 13.26
N LEU A 19 10.27 -11.24 12.47
CA LEU A 19 11.49 -12.00 12.72
C LEU A 19 12.75 -11.13 12.60
N ILE A 20 12.82 -10.24 11.59
CA ILE A 20 13.92 -9.30 11.45
C ILE A 20 13.99 -8.37 12.66
N ILE A 21 12.85 -7.79 13.07
CA ILE A 21 12.77 -6.93 14.25
C ILE A 21 13.21 -7.70 15.50
N ALA A 22 12.70 -8.92 15.70
CA ALA A 22 13.07 -9.76 16.85
C ALA A 22 14.57 -10.11 16.87
N ALA A 23 15.17 -10.40 15.72
CA ALA A 23 16.61 -10.66 15.62
C ALA A 23 17.45 -9.42 15.97
N VAL A 24 17.07 -8.24 15.48
CA VAL A 24 17.76 -6.97 15.77
C VAL A 24 17.64 -6.61 17.25
N VAL A 25 16.43 -6.71 17.81
CA VAL A 25 16.14 -6.47 19.23
C VAL A 25 16.91 -7.46 20.11
N GLY A 26 16.86 -8.77 19.80
CA GLY A 26 17.54 -9.81 20.56
C GLY A 26 19.06 -9.66 20.57
N ARG A 27 19.66 -9.25 19.45
CA ARG A 27 21.11 -9.01 19.34
C ARG A 27 21.57 -7.77 20.11
N ASN A 28 20.67 -6.84 20.39
CA ASN A 28 20.97 -5.58 21.07
C ASN A 28 20.30 -5.47 22.45
N ARG A 29 19.86 -6.60 23.04
CA ARG A 29 19.04 -6.62 24.28
C ARG A 29 19.64 -5.80 25.42
N ASP A 30 20.97 -5.88 25.61
CA ASP A 30 21.67 -5.21 26.72
C ASP A 30 21.73 -3.69 26.53
N ARG A 31 21.38 -3.20 25.33
CA ARG A 31 21.34 -1.77 24.97
C ARG A 31 19.94 -1.22 24.86
N ILE A 32 18.90 -2.07 24.94
CA ILE A 32 17.51 -1.62 24.90
C ILE A 32 17.18 -0.80 26.14
N ASP A 33 17.68 -1.20 27.31
CA ASP A 33 17.47 -0.49 28.57
C ASP A 33 18.08 0.92 28.55
N THR A 34 19.07 1.14 27.69
CA THR A 34 19.71 2.45 27.50
C THR A 34 19.02 3.32 26.45
N LEU A 35 18.04 2.80 25.71
CA LEU A 35 17.33 3.58 24.71
C LEU A 35 16.45 4.63 25.41
N PRO A 36 16.59 5.92 25.05
CA PRO A 36 15.73 6.94 25.62
C PRO A 36 14.30 6.75 25.11
N VAL A 37 13.31 6.81 26.00
CA VAL A 37 11.88 6.80 25.63
C VAL A 37 11.57 7.90 24.61
N LEU A 38 12.31 9.02 24.65
CA LEU A 38 12.25 10.09 23.68
C LEU A 38 12.48 9.61 22.23
N LEU A 39 13.32 8.59 22.01
CA LEU A 39 13.54 8.00 20.68
C LEU A 39 12.24 7.40 20.14
N LEU A 40 11.54 6.60 20.96
CA LEU A 40 10.27 5.98 20.56
C LEU A 40 9.23 7.05 20.24
N VAL A 41 9.14 8.09 21.07
CA VAL A 41 8.22 9.22 20.86
C VAL A 41 8.58 9.97 19.59
N ALA A 42 9.86 10.27 19.35
CA ALA A 42 10.30 10.98 18.16
C ALA A 42 9.99 10.19 16.87
N LEU A 43 10.26 8.88 16.86
CA LEU A 43 9.94 8.01 15.73
C LEU A 43 8.42 7.99 15.44
N LEU A 44 7.60 7.92 16.49
CA LEU A 44 6.14 7.99 16.36
C LEU A 44 5.70 9.35 15.81
N VAL A 45 6.23 10.45 16.34
CA VAL A 45 5.90 11.81 15.89
C VAL A 45 6.24 11.99 14.42
N VAL A 46 7.42 11.58 13.96
CA VAL A 46 7.81 11.67 12.55
C VAL A 46 6.84 10.91 11.65
N ASN A 47 6.43 9.70 12.04
CA ASN A 47 5.47 8.91 11.29
C ASN A 47 4.07 9.57 11.25
N LEU A 48 3.59 10.09 12.37
CA LEU A 48 2.31 10.82 12.43
C LEU A 48 2.36 12.12 11.61
N LEU A 49 3.48 12.85 11.64
CA LEU A 49 3.69 14.03 10.79
C LEU A 49 3.67 13.68 9.31
N GLY A 50 4.18 12.50 8.94
CA GLY A 50 4.05 11.97 7.58
C GLY A 50 2.59 11.76 7.17
N TYR A 51 1.78 11.14 8.04
CA TYR A 51 0.35 10.97 7.77
C TYR A 51 -0.39 12.32 7.68
N THR A 52 -0.14 13.26 8.60
CA THR A 52 -0.80 14.57 8.55
C THR A 52 -0.39 15.37 7.33
N ALA A 53 0.90 15.36 6.96
CA ALA A 53 1.39 16.01 5.75
C ALA A 53 0.75 15.40 4.48
N GLY A 54 0.71 14.07 4.36
CA GLY A 54 0.09 13.40 3.22
C GLY A 54 -1.40 13.73 3.09
N TRP A 55 -2.12 13.78 4.22
CA TRP A 55 -3.53 14.18 4.23
C TRP A 55 -3.73 15.65 3.86
N LEU A 56 -2.93 16.56 4.43
CA LEU A 56 -3.00 18.00 4.17
C LEU A 56 -2.69 18.32 2.71
N VAL A 57 -1.62 17.74 2.16
CA VAL A 57 -1.26 17.90 0.74
C VAL A 57 -2.39 17.38 -0.13
N GLY A 58 -2.87 16.14 0.09
CA GLY A 58 -3.98 15.58 -0.68
C GLY A 58 -5.28 16.39 -0.57
N SER A 59 -5.51 17.02 0.58
CA SER A 59 -6.62 17.95 0.77
C SER A 59 -6.41 19.28 0.03
N ALA A 60 -5.20 19.82 0.00
CA ALA A 60 -4.86 21.06 -0.68
C ALA A 60 -5.03 20.95 -2.20
N ILE A 61 -4.68 19.80 -2.78
CA ILE A 61 -4.90 19.50 -4.20
C ILE A 61 -6.29 18.91 -4.51
N ARG A 62 -7.20 18.88 -3.52
CA ARG A 62 -8.60 18.43 -3.64
C ARG A 62 -8.77 17.01 -4.22
N LEU A 63 -7.94 16.06 -3.78
CA LEU A 63 -8.07 14.67 -4.20
C LEU A 63 -9.34 14.01 -3.64
N PRO A 64 -9.94 13.06 -4.38
CA PRO A 64 -11.02 12.22 -3.87
C PRO A 64 -10.57 11.43 -2.64
N VAL A 65 -11.51 11.05 -1.77
CA VAL A 65 -11.20 10.46 -0.45
C VAL A 65 -10.37 9.19 -0.58
N SER A 66 -10.61 8.37 -1.60
CA SER A 66 -9.84 7.15 -1.89
C SER A 66 -8.36 7.45 -2.17
N MET A 67 -8.08 8.38 -3.06
CA MET A 67 -6.71 8.77 -3.43
C MET A 67 -6.01 9.52 -2.30
N ARG A 68 -6.73 10.33 -1.52
CA ARG A 68 -6.18 11.02 -0.34
C ARG A 68 -5.77 10.04 0.76
N ARG A 69 -6.58 8.99 1.02
CA ARG A 69 -6.22 7.93 1.97
C ARG A 69 -4.98 7.16 1.50
N ALA A 70 -4.91 6.82 0.21
CA ALA A 70 -3.73 6.17 -0.37
C ALA A 70 -2.46 7.04 -0.24
N LEU A 71 -2.54 8.32 -0.65
CA LEU A 71 -1.43 9.26 -0.53
C LEU A 71 -0.95 9.43 0.92
N THR A 72 -1.89 9.47 1.86
CA THR A 72 -1.56 9.54 3.30
C THR A 72 -0.74 8.34 3.73
N LEU A 73 -1.09 7.13 3.30
CA LEU A 73 -0.33 5.91 3.62
C LEU A 73 1.03 5.89 2.94
N GLU A 74 1.13 6.27 1.68
CA GLU A 74 2.42 6.32 0.95
C GLU A 74 3.40 7.31 1.57
N VAL A 75 2.91 8.49 1.99
CA VAL A 75 3.77 9.52 2.61
C VAL A 75 4.12 9.18 4.06
N GLY A 76 3.20 8.57 4.82
CA GLY A 76 3.43 8.24 6.23
C GLY A 76 4.14 6.89 6.47
N MET A 77 3.88 5.88 5.65
CA MET A 77 4.65 4.63 5.62
C MET A 77 5.87 4.80 4.70
N GLN A 78 6.76 5.72 5.08
CA GLN A 78 8.05 5.84 4.42
C GLN A 78 8.80 4.51 4.46
N ASN A 79 9.57 4.25 3.41
CA ASN A 79 10.32 3.01 3.31
C ASN A 79 11.41 2.94 4.38
N ALA A 80 11.14 2.20 5.45
CA ALA A 80 12.07 2.00 6.55
C ALA A 80 13.37 1.28 6.11
N GLY A 81 13.34 0.59 4.96
CA GLY A 81 14.52 -0.03 4.35
C GLY A 81 15.56 0.99 3.86
N LEU A 82 15.14 2.13 3.31
CA LEU A 82 16.08 3.17 2.87
C LEU A 82 16.75 3.85 4.06
N GLY A 83 16.00 4.07 5.15
CA GLY A 83 16.53 4.57 6.41
C GLY A 83 17.52 3.58 7.05
N ALA A 84 17.21 2.28 7.03
CA ALA A 84 18.11 1.24 7.53
C ALA A 84 19.42 1.17 6.73
N VAL A 85 19.35 1.26 5.39
CA VAL A 85 20.55 1.26 4.51
C VAL A 85 21.41 2.50 4.74
N LEU A 86 20.80 3.69 4.85
CA LEU A 86 21.56 4.90 5.15
C LEU A 86 22.21 4.82 6.54
N ALA A 87 21.51 4.29 7.53
CA ALA A 87 22.02 4.13 8.88
C ALA A 87 23.22 3.17 8.94
N THR A 88 23.18 2.06 8.18
CA THR A 88 24.30 1.12 8.08
C THR A 88 25.46 1.67 7.25
N GLN A 89 25.20 2.49 6.23
CA GLN A 89 26.27 3.10 5.42
C GLN A 89 26.99 4.22 6.17
N LEU A 90 26.26 5.10 6.86
CA LEU A 90 26.83 6.24 7.59
C LEU A 90 27.48 5.81 8.91
N PHE A 91 27.00 4.72 9.53
CA PHE A 91 27.41 4.36 10.87
C PHE A 91 27.56 2.84 11.11
N GLY A 92 27.89 2.08 10.06
CA GLY A 92 27.94 0.61 10.08
C GLY A 92 28.88 -0.02 11.11
N GLU A 93 29.83 0.74 11.65
CA GLU A 93 30.72 0.29 12.73
C GLU A 93 30.01 0.21 14.11
N ARG A 94 28.82 0.82 14.25
CA ARG A 94 28.06 0.86 15.50
C ARG A 94 26.78 0.01 15.41
N PRO A 95 26.73 -1.19 16.02
CA PRO A 95 25.57 -2.08 15.94
C PRO A 95 24.28 -1.51 16.57
N GLU A 96 24.41 -0.48 17.41
CA GLU A 96 23.31 0.23 18.09
C GLU A 96 22.36 0.91 17.11
N ILE A 97 22.86 1.26 15.94
CA ILE A 97 22.17 2.10 14.97
C ILE A 97 21.17 1.28 14.12
N ALA A 98 21.18 -0.04 14.27
CA ALA A 98 20.14 -0.92 13.74
C ALA A 98 18.82 -0.82 14.54
N LEU A 99 18.86 -0.38 15.80
CA LEU A 99 17.68 -0.30 16.66
C LEU A 99 16.65 0.74 16.18
N PRO A 100 17.01 2.01 15.89
CA PRO A 100 16.03 3.00 15.45
C PRO A 100 15.28 2.64 14.16
N PRO A 101 15.94 2.16 13.08
CA PRO A 101 15.23 1.71 11.87
C PRO A 101 14.28 0.53 12.13
N ALA A 102 14.68 -0.44 12.96
CA ALA A 102 13.83 -1.58 13.30
C ALA A 102 12.60 -1.15 14.11
N LEU A 103 12.79 -0.28 15.10
CA LEU A 103 11.70 0.29 15.92
C LEU A 103 10.76 1.16 15.07
N TYR A 104 11.32 1.96 14.17
CA TYR A 104 10.54 2.76 13.23
C TYR A 104 9.69 1.87 12.31
N THR A 105 10.27 0.80 11.77
CA THR A 105 9.56 -0.16 10.91
C THR A 105 8.37 -0.80 11.64
N PHE A 106 8.58 -1.23 12.88
CA PHE A 106 7.48 -1.75 13.70
C PHE A 106 6.40 -0.69 13.93
N GLY A 107 6.81 0.52 14.32
CA GLY A 107 5.90 1.62 14.62
C GLY A 107 5.05 2.05 13.43
N CYS A 108 5.63 2.20 12.24
CA CYS A 108 4.90 2.61 11.04
C CYS A 108 3.96 1.50 10.51
N MET A 109 4.32 0.22 10.65
CA MET A 109 3.43 -0.90 10.32
C MET A 109 2.24 -0.99 11.26
N LEU A 110 2.49 -0.81 12.57
CA LEU A 110 1.44 -0.84 13.58
C LEU A 110 0.45 0.32 13.36
N THR A 111 0.95 1.55 13.26
CA THR A 111 0.13 2.75 13.03
C THR A 111 -0.59 2.70 11.69
N GLY A 112 0.07 2.28 10.62
CA GLY A 112 -0.54 2.10 9.30
C GLY A 112 -1.65 1.05 9.30
N THR A 113 -1.46 -0.07 9.99
CA THR A 113 -2.50 -1.12 10.15
C THR A 113 -3.70 -0.60 10.94
N VAL A 114 -3.46 0.12 12.03
CA VAL A 114 -4.54 0.74 12.83
C VAL A 114 -5.31 1.76 11.99
N LEU A 115 -4.61 2.62 11.25
CA LEU A 115 -5.22 3.65 10.41
C LEU A 115 -6.02 3.03 9.26
N ALA A 116 -5.46 2.03 8.57
CA ALA A 116 -6.16 1.30 7.52
C ALA A 116 -7.40 0.56 8.06
N ARG A 117 -7.29 -0.05 9.25
CA ARG A 117 -8.44 -0.69 9.92
C ARG A 117 -9.52 0.34 10.26
N TRP A 118 -9.16 1.51 10.76
CA TRP A 118 -10.11 2.57 11.06
C TRP A 118 -10.81 3.11 9.80
N TRP A 119 -10.11 3.18 8.66
CA TRP A 119 -10.75 3.55 7.39
C TRP A 119 -11.57 2.43 6.78
N SER A 120 -11.28 1.16 7.08
CA SER A 120 -12.07 0.03 6.59
C SER A 120 -13.50 0.02 7.16
N THR A 121 -13.73 0.69 8.28
CA THR A 121 -15.08 0.84 8.87
C THR A 121 -15.84 2.04 8.31
N GLN A 122 -15.24 2.85 7.44
CA GLN A 122 -15.86 4.03 6.81
C GLN A 122 -16.13 3.75 5.33
N PRO A 123 -17.40 3.72 4.88
CA PRO A 123 -17.74 3.60 3.46
C PRO A 123 -17.04 4.68 2.64
N LEU A 124 -16.41 4.29 1.53
CA LEU A 124 -15.89 5.22 0.55
C LEU A 124 -17.05 5.62 -0.37
N GLU A 125 -17.80 6.66 -0.01
CA GLU A 125 -18.57 7.42 -1.00
C GLU A 125 -17.56 8.26 -1.76
N ASP A 126 -17.10 7.75 -2.90
CA ASP A 126 -16.51 8.46 -4.04
C ASP A 126 -15.99 7.42 -5.06
N VAL A 127 -16.90 6.58 -5.56
CA VAL A 127 -16.76 6.03 -6.90
C VAL A 127 -17.77 6.80 -7.74
N ASP A 128 -17.34 7.98 -8.19
CA ASP A 128 -18.01 8.63 -9.31
C ASP A 128 -18.10 7.63 -10.45
N LYS A 129 -19.31 7.55 -11.01
CA LYS A 129 -19.71 6.69 -12.11
C LYS A 129 -19.13 7.26 -13.40
N GLY A 130 -17.82 7.27 -13.51
CA GLY A 130 -17.09 7.90 -14.61
C GLY A 130 -16.39 6.91 -15.54
N ASP A 131 -17.03 5.80 -15.92
CA ASP A 131 -16.65 5.07 -17.15
C ASP A 131 -17.66 4.00 -17.64
N ARG A 132 -18.97 4.19 -17.39
CA ARG A 132 -20.04 3.31 -17.92
C ARG A 132 -20.85 3.92 -19.06
N HIS A 133 -20.26 4.82 -19.85
CA HIS A 133 -20.94 5.40 -21.03
C HIS A 133 -20.13 5.34 -22.35
N GLY A 134 -19.06 4.56 -22.43
CA GLY A 134 -18.23 4.47 -23.66
C GLY A 134 -18.24 3.14 -24.43
N ASN A 135 -18.76 2.03 -23.88
CA ASN A 135 -18.48 0.70 -24.45
C ASN A 135 -19.70 -0.12 -24.92
N ASN A 136 -20.90 0.44 -24.85
CA ASN A 136 -22.10 -0.29 -25.30
C ASN A 136 -22.46 -0.05 -26.77
N THR A 137 -21.87 0.96 -27.42
CA THR A 137 -22.06 1.22 -28.85
C THR A 137 -21.11 0.37 -29.70
N VAL A 138 -19.81 0.35 -29.36
CA VAL A 138 -18.78 -0.39 -30.12
C VAL A 138 -19.07 -1.90 -30.15
N GLY A 139 -19.47 -2.50 -29.01
CA GLY A 139 -19.82 -3.91 -28.95
C GLY A 139 -21.11 -4.28 -29.71
N SER A 140 -22.05 -3.33 -29.86
CA SER A 140 -23.32 -3.59 -30.55
C SER A 140 -23.23 -3.43 -32.07
N GLU A 141 -22.36 -2.53 -32.55
CA GLU A 141 -22.10 -2.36 -33.99
C GLU A 141 -21.23 -3.50 -34.53
N THR A 142 -20.16 -3.89 -33.82
CA THR A 142 -19.30 -4.99 -34.27
C THR A 142 -20.04 -6.34 -34.31
N VAL A 143 -20.97 -6.60 -33.39
CA VAL A 143 -21.80 -7.82 -33.41
C VAL A 143 -22.82 -7.79 -34.55
N ARG A 144 -23.47 -6.64 -34.79
CA ARG A 144 -24.42 -6.48 -35.91
C ARG A 144 -23.77 -6.66 -37.28
N ASP A 145 -22.56 -6.13 -37.46
CA ASP A 145 -21.85 -6.26 -38.73
C ASP A 145 -21.40 -7.69 -38.99
N ASN A 146 -21.00 -8.43 -37.94
CA ASN A 146 -20.60 -9.82 -38.05
C ASN A 146 -21.80 -10.75 -38.34
N ASP A 147 -22.96 -10.49 -37.74
CA ASP A 147 -24.19 -11.24 -38.00
C ASP A 147 -24.72 -10.97 -39.43
N ALA A 148 -24.62 -9.72 -39.90
CA ALA A 148 -24.99 -9.36 -41.27
C ALA A 148 -24.09 -10.05 -42.31
N LEU A 149 -22.78 -10.07 -42.08
CA LEU A 149 -21.82 -10.80 -42.93
C LEU A 149 -22.09 -12.31 -42.92
N ALA A 150 -22.37 -12.90 -41.76
CA ALA A 150 -22.71 -14.33 -41.66
C ALA A 150 -23.99 -14.67 -42.44
N SER A 151 -25.01 -13.81 -42.38
CA SER A 151 -26.25 -14.00 -43.15
C SER A 151 -26.04 -13.90 -44.67
N SER A 152 -25.17 -12.98 -45.13
CA SER A 152 -24.86 -12.83 -46.56
C SER A 152 -24.05 -14.00 -47.12
N VAL A 153 -23.18 -14.62 -46.30
CA VAL A 153 -22.40 -15.80 -46.69
C VAL A 153 -23.29 -17.04 -46.75
N ALA A 154 -24.23 -17.20 -45.81
CA ALA A 154 -25.17 -18.31 -45.81
C ALA A 154 -26.12 -18.29 -47.03
N ASP A 155 -26.53 -17.11 -47.49
CA ASP A 155 -27.42 -16.96 -48.65
C ASP A 155 -26.71 -17.25 -49.98
N GLN A 156 -25.40 -17.00 -50.07
CA GLN A 156 -24.59 -17.37 -51.24
C GLN A 156 -24.40 -18.88 -51.37
N ASP A 157 -24.23 -19.60 -50.25
CA ASP A 157 -24.01 -21.05 -50.23
C ASP A 157 -25.30 -21.85 -50.51
N ALA A 158 -26.47 -21.29 -50.20
CA ALA A 158 -27.77 -21.90 -50.49
C ALA A 158 -28.22 -21.78 -51.97
N SER A 159 -27.47 -21.04 -52.79
CA SER A 159 -27.78 -20.75 -54.20
C SER A 159 -26.91 -21.51 -55.22
N GLN A 160 -26.01 -22.38 -54.75
CA GLN A 160 -25.28 -23.37 -55.56
C GLN A 160 -25.82 -24.78 -55.35
#